data_AF-A0A383CQI2-F1
#
_entry.id   AF-A0A383CQI2-F1
#
_cell.length_a   1.000
_cell.length_b   1.000
_cell.length_c   1.000
_cell.angle_alpha   90.00
_cell.angle_beta   90.00
_cell.angle_gamma   90.00
#
_symmetry.space_group_name_H-M   'P 1'
#
loop_
_entity.id
_entity.type
_entity.pdbx_description
1 polymer ?
#
loop_
_entity_poly.entity_id
_entity_poly.type
_entity_poly.pdbx_seq_one_letter_code
_entity_poly.pdbx_strand_id
1 'polypeptide(L)'
;MDPQLQVALILLILLGFLVWGRWRYDGVTLVTLALMVLLGLVPAKEAFLGFGHPAVITVALVLLISKALEKSGFIGMIGDFLRHRISGEIQFLVILMLVAGFLSSFMNNIGAMAMLLPITIGIAQKMEWNPSKFLMPLAFASILGGMNTKIGTPPNIIISEFREEYTNNPFEFFDF
;
A
#
# COMPACT_ATOMS: atom_id res chain seq x y z
N MET A 1 -6.38 -33.18 -19.69
CA MET A 1 -5.89 -32.77 -18.35
C MET A 1 -7.10 -32.34 -17.55
N ASP A 2 -7.12 -32.61 -16.26
CA ASP A 2 -8.15 -32.09 -15.35
C ASP A 2 -8.15 -30.55 -15.44
N PRO A 3 -9.31 -29.88 -15.64
CA PRO A 3 -9.40 -28.42 -15.64
C PRO A 3 -8.76 -27.78 -14.39
N GLN A 4 -8.84 -28.45 -13.24
CA GLN A 4 -8.22 -27.97 -12.00
C GLN A 4 -6.69 -27.94 -12.08
N LEU A 5 -6.08 -28.95 -12.71
CA LEU A 5 -4.64 -29.02 -12.92
C LEU A 5 -4.15 -27.93 -13.89
N GLN A 6 -4.95 -27.64 -14.93
CA GLN A 6 -4.65 -26.56 -15.88
C GLN A 6 -4.65 -25.20 -15.19
N VAL A 7 -5.68 -24.92 -14.39
CA VAL A 7 -5.77 -23.69 -13.60
C VAL A 7 -4.58 -23.57 -12.64
N ALA A 8 -4.26 -24.64 -11.91
CA ALA A 8 -3.14 -24.64 -10.96
C ALA A 8 -1.79 -24.35 -11.64
N LEU A 9 -1.52 -24.95 -12.80
CA LEU A 9 -0.31 -24.70 -13.57
C LEU A 9 -0.22 -23.24 -14.06
N ILE A 10 -1.32 -22.70 -14.56
CA ILE A 10 -1.38 -21.30 -15.01
C ILE A 10 -1.11 -20.35 -13.84
N LEU A 11 -1.70 -20.60 -12.67
CA LEU A 11 -1.47 -19.80 -11.47
C LEU A 11 -0.02 -19.92 -10.95
N LEU A 12 0.59 -21.10 -11.04
CA LEU A 12 2.01 -21.31 -10.70
C LEU A 12 2.93 -20.52 -11.64
N ILE A 13 2.64 -20.52 -12.94
CA ILE A 13 3.39 -19.75 -13.93
C ILE A 13 3.23 -18.25 -13.67
N LEU A 14 1.99 -17.79 -13.41
CA LEU A 14 1.71 -16.41 -13.02
C LEU A 14 2.54 -16.01 -11.79
N LEU A 15 2.51 -16.83 -10.74
CA LEU A 15 3.30 -16.59 -9.52
C LEU A 15 4.80 -16.48 -9.84
N GLY A 16 5.33 -17.37 -10.68
CA GLY A 16 6.71 -17.32 -11.14
C GLY A 16 7.07 -16.00 -11.83
N PHE A 17 6.21 -15.50 -12.72
CA PHE A 17 6.39 -14.20 -13.37
C PHE A 17 6.28 -13.02 -12.39
N LEU A 18 5.36 -13.08 -11.44
CA LEU A 18 5.20 -12.05 -10.40
C LEU A 18 6.43 -11.99 -9.49
N VAL A 19 6.99 -13.13 -9.09
CA VAL A 19 8.23 -13.19 -8.29
C VAL A 19 9.44 -12.70 -9.09
N TRP A 20 9.52 -13.04 -10.38
CA TRP A 20 10.62 -12.62 -11.24
C TRP A 20 10.69 -11.11 -11.45
N GLY A 21 9.56 -10.40 -11.44
CA GLY A 21 9.50 -8.93 -11.36
C GLY A 21 10.09 -8.16 -12.56
N ARG A 22 10.41 -8.81 -13.69
CA ARG A 22 10.93 -8.12 -14.89
C ARG A 22 9.85 -7.37 -15.65
N TRP A 23 8.64 -7.89 -15.63
CA TRP A 23 7.52 -7.34 -16.37
C TRP A 23 6.55 -6.66 -15.43
N ARG A 24 5.83 -5.68 -15.98
CA ARG A 24 4.76 -4.96 -15.31
C ARG A 24 3.69 -5.93 -14.80
N TYR A 25 3.40 -5.88 -13.50
CA TYR A 25 2.47 -6.80 -12.84
C TYR A 25 1.08 -6.83 -13.47
N ASP A 26 0.57 -5.65 -13.87
CA ASP A 26 -0.70 -5.49 -14.58
C ASP A 26 -0.70 -6.18 -15.95
N GLY A 27 0.42 -6.13 -16.67
CA GLY A 27 0.55 -6.81 -17.96
C GLY A 27 0.52 -8.34 -17.80
N VAL A 28 1.27 -8.87 -16.83
CA VAL A 28 1.34 -10.31 -16.57
C VAL A 28 -0.05 -10.86 -16.19
N THR A 29 -0.75 -10.21 -15.26
CA THR A 29 -2.08 -10.66 -14.81
C THR A 29 -3.14 -10.61 -15.92
N LEU A 30 -3.13 -9.57 -16.76
CA LEU A 30 -4.05 -9.46 -17.89
C LEU A 30 -3.80 -10.53 -18.96
N VAL A 31 -2.53 -10.83 -19.27
CA VAL A 31 -2.17 -11.91 -20.20
C VAL A 31 -2.62 -13.27 -19.64
N THR A 32 -2.42 -13.51 -18.34
CA THR A 32 -2.89 -14.73 -17.69
C THR A 32 -4.41 -14.86 -17.77
N LEU A 33 -5.17 -13.78 -17.48
CA LEU A 33 -6.63 -13.78 -17.61
C LEU A 33 -7.07 -14.06 -19.06
N ALA A 34 -6.42 -13.44 -20.04
CA ALA A 34 -6.71 -13.67 -21.46
C ALA A 34 -6.47 -15.14 -21.85
N LEU A 35 -5.37 -15.74 -21.39
CA LEU A 35 -5.10 -17.17 -21.61
C LEU A 35 -6.16 -18.07 -20.97
N MET A 36 -6.61 -17.77 -19.76
CA MET A 36 -7.67 -18.54 -19.09
C MET A 36 -9.00 -18.48 -19.84
N VAL A 37 -9.35 -17.31 -20.41
CA VAL A 37 -10.56 -17.16 -21.23
C VAL A 37 -10.41 -17.91 -22.57
N LEU A 38 -9.26 -17.79 -23.25
CA LEU A 38 -9.00 -18.48 -24.52
C LEU A 38 -9.00 -20.01 -24.37
N LEU A 39 -8.54 -20.53 -23.24
CA LEU A 39 -8.58 -21.95 -22.91
C LEU A 39 -9.96 -22.43 -22.44
N GLY A 40 -10.96 -21.54 -22.36
CA GLY A 40 -12.32 -21.87 -21.90
C GLY A 40 -12.42 -22.17 -20.41
N LEU A 41 -11.40 -21.85 -19.62
CA LEU A 41 -11.39 -22.06 -18.17
C LEU A 41 -12.22 -21.01 -17.43
N VAL A 42 -12.35 -19.80 -18.01
CA VAL A 42 -13.16 -18.71 -17.48
C VAL A 42 -14.11 -18.22 -18.58
N PRO A 43 -15.44 -18.16 -18.35
CA PRO A 43 -16.38 -17.59 -19.31
C PRO A 43 -16.02 -16.13 -19.61
N ALA A 44 -16.00 -15.73 -20.89
CA ALA A 44 -15.62 -14.37 -21.29
C ALA A 44 -16.50 -13.27 -20.65
N LYS A 45 -17.77 -13.58 -20.36
CA LYS A 45 -18.70 -12.67 -19.67
C LYS A 45 -18.34 -12.43 -18.21
N GLU A 46 -17.63 -13.37 -17.60
CA GLU A 46 -17.26 -13.35 -16.17
C GLU A 46 -15.83 -12.83 -15.95
N ALA A 47 -15.02 -12.74 -17.00
CA ALA A 47 -13.61 -12.38 -16.93
C ALA A 47 -13.34 -11.07 -16.17
N PHE A 48 -14.27 -10.11 -16.20
CA PHE A 48 -14.13 -8.81 -15.57
C PHE A 48 -14.94 -8.64 -14.27
N LEU A 49 -15.64 -9.67 -13.79
CA LEU A 49 -16.42 -9.58 -12.54
C LEU A 49 -15.57 -9.18 -11.34
N GLY A 50 -14.31 -9.60 -11.31
CA GLY A 50 -13.36 -9.24 -10.24
C GLY A 50 -13.10 -7.74 -10.09
N PHE A 51 -13.29 -6.92 -11.13
CA PHE A 51 -13.15 -5.46 -11.02
C PHE A 51 -14.27 -4.80 -10.20
N GLY A 52 -15.44 -5.45 -10.10
CA GLY A 52 -16.55 -4.99 -9.27
C GLY A 52 -16.44 -5.41 -7.79
N HIS A 53 -15.39 -6.12 -7.41
CA HIS A 53 -15.23 -6.63 -6.05
C HIS A 53 -15.08 -5.47 -5.04
N PRO A 54 -15.78 -5.50 -3.89
CA PRO A 54 -15.71 -4.43 -2.87
C PRO A 54 -14.28 -4.08 -2.46
N ALA A 55 -13.41 -5.08 -2.25
CA ALA A 55 -11.98 -4.86 -1.97
C ALA A 55 -11.28 -3.97 -3.01
N VAL A 56 -11.53 -4.18 -4.31
CA VAL A 56 -10.90 -3.41 -5.40
C VAL A 56 -11.37 -1.96 -5.37
N ILE A 57 -12.67 -1.75 -5.17
CA ILE A 57 -13.28 -0.42 -5.04
C ILE A 57 -12.72 0.31 -3.81
N THR A 58 -12.64 -0.38 -2.66
CA THR A 58 -12.08 0.17 -1.42
C THR A 58 -10.63 0.60 -1.60
N VAL A 59 -9.79 -0.24 -2.23
CA VAL A 59 -8.40 0.12 -2.53
C VAL A 59 -8.34 1.36 -3.43
N ALA A 60 -9.17 1.44 -4.47
CA ALA A 60 -9.21 2.60 -5.37
C ALA A 60 -9.59 3.89 -4.62
N LEU A 61 -10.58 3.84 -3.72
CA LEU A 61 -11.01 4.98 -2.91
C LEU A 61 -9.94 5.40 -1.91
N VAL A 62 -9.27 4.46 -1.23
CA VAL A 62 -8.16 4.76 -0.30
C VAL A 62 -7.00 5.43 -1.02
N LEU A 63 -6.65 4.97 -2.22
CA LEU A 63 -5.62 5.61 -3.05
C LEU A 63 -6.03 7.02 -3.49
N LEU A 64 -7.31 7.24 -3.82
CA LEU A 64 -7.85 8.56 -4.16
C LEU A 64 -7.80 9.52 -2.96
N ILE A 65 -8.22 9.08 -1.78
CA ILE A 65 -8.15 9.85 -0.52
C ILE A 65 -6.69 10.20 -0.21
N SER A 66 -5.78 9.22 -0.34
CA SER A 66 -4.34 9.45 -0.14
C SER A 66 -3.82 10.56 -1.05
N LYS A 67 -4.23 10.57 -2.33
CA LYS A 67 -3.83 11.62 -3.28
C LYS A 67 -4.50 12.98 -3.00
N ALA A 68 -5.73 12.98 -2.51
CA ALA A 68 -6.43 14.21 -2.12
C ALA A 68 -5.76 14.86 -0.90
N LEU A 69 -5.36 14.07 0.09
CA LEU A 69 -4.58 14.53 1.24
C LEU A 69 -3.22 15.11 0.79
N GLU A 70 -2.56 14.47 -0.18
CA GLU A 70 -1.33 15.00 -0.80
C GLU A 70 -1.54 16.40 -1.38
N LYS A 71 -2.60 16.56 -2.19
CA LYS A 71 -2.89 17.80 -2.90
C LYS A 71 -3.47 18.91 -2.02
N SER A 72 -4.04 18.60 -0.86
CA SER A 72 -4.67 19.59 0.01
C SER A 72 -3.67 20.50 0.73
N GLY A 73 -2.38 20.17 0.71
CA GLY A 73 -1.35 20.92 1.44
C GLY A 73 -1.32 20.63 2.94
N PHE A 74 -2.17 19.74 3.44
CA PHE A 74 -2.18 19.29 4.84
C PHE A 74 -0.80 18.78 5.30
N ILE A 75 -0.09 18.09 4.42
CA ILE A 75 1.26 17.60 4.68
C ILE A 75 2.28 18.75 4.77
N GLY A 76 2.12 19.80 3.95
CA GLY A 76 2.94 21.00 4.04
C GLY A 76 2.81 21.67 5.41
N MET A 77 1.59 21.73 5.95
CA MET A 77 1.34 22.22 7.31
C MET A 77 2.03 21.39 8.38
N ILE A 78 2.06 20.06 8.24
CA ILE A 78 2.80 19.18 9.16
C ILE A 78 4.30 19.46 9.07
N GLY A 79 4.86 19.59 7.85
CA GLY A 79 6.27 19.92 7.65
C GLY A 79 6.67 21.26 8.26
N ASP A 80 5.83 22.28 8.11
CA ASP A 80 6.05 23.59 8.72
C ASP A 80 5.93 23.55 10.25
N PHE A 81 4.96 22.80 10.78
CA PHE A 81 4.84 22.59 12.22
C PHE A 81 6.10 21.93 12.80
N LEU A 82 6.62 20.89 12.13
CA LEU A 82 7.86 20.21 12.52
C LEU A 82 9.04 21.18 12.53
N ARG A 83 9.18 22.01 11.48
CA ARG A 83 10.29 22.94 11.32
C ARG A 83 10.43 23.97 12.44
N HIS A 84 9.32 24.36 13.08
CA HIS A 84 9.32 25.42 14.12
C HIS A 84 9.45 24.89 15.55
N ARG A 85 9.22 23.59 15.79
CA ARG A 85 9.16 23.00 17.14
C ARG A 85 10.36 22.13 17.51
N ILE A 86 11.23 21.83 16.55
CA ILE A 86 12.33 20.87 16.71
C ILE A 86 13.64 21.58 17.01
N SER A 87 14.30 21.15 18.08
CA SER A 87 15.62 21.67 18.48
C SER A 87 16.74 20.61 18.48
N GLY A 88 16.43 19.32 18.30
CA GLY A 88 17.45 18.26 18.33
C GLY A 88 17.16 17.04 17.44
N GLU A 89 18.21 16.29 17.08
CA GLU A 89 18.16 15.12 16.18
C GLU A 89 17.18 14.04 16.69
N ILE A 90 17.28 13.66 17.98
CA ILE A 90 16.43 12.60 18.56
C ILE A 90 14.96 13.02 18.58
N GLN A 91 14.70 14.28 18.96
CA GLN A 91 13.34 14.81 18.97
C GLN A 91 12.73 14.78 17.56
N PHE A 92 13.50 15.18 16.54
CA PHE A 92 13.04 15.10 15.16
C PHE A 92 12.74 13.67 14.76
N LEU A 93 13.66 12.74 15.05
CA LEU A 93 13.50 11.33 14.70
C LEU A 93 12.23 10.72 15.30
N VAL A 94 11.98 10.96 16.59
CA VAL A 94 10.78 10.45 17.27
C VAL A 94 9.50 11.02 16.65
N ILE A 95 9.44 12.33 16.43
CA ILE A 95 8.24 12.94 15.84
C ILE A 95 8.06 12.48 14.40
N LEU A 96 9.14 12.37 13.62
CA LEU A 96 9.10 11.86 12.25
C LEU A 96 8.52 10.45 12.21
N MET A 97 8.97 9.55 13.08
CA MET A 97 8.44 8.19 13.14
C MET A 97 6.96 8.16 13.56
N LEU A 98 6.56 8.96 14.55
CA LEU A 98 5.16 9.03 14.98
C LEU A 98 4.25 9.57 13.88
N VAL A 99 4.66 10.63 13.20
CA VAL A 99 3.91 11.22 12.07
C VAL A 99 3.85 10.25 10.90
N ALA A 100 4.97 9.60 10.55
CA ALA A 100 5.02 8.63 9.47
C ALA A 100 4.12 7.41 9.74
N GLY A 101 4.20 6.86 10.95
CA GLY A 101 3.36 5.75 11.38
C GLY A 101 1.88 6.14 11.38
N PHE A 102 1.55 7.28 11.99
CA PHE A 102 0.16 7.76 12.04
C PHE A 102 -0.41 8.02 10.65
N LEU A 103 0.33 8.73 9.77
CA LEU A 103 -0.12 8.96 8.40
C LEU A 103 -0.30 7.62 7.69
N SER A 104 0.70 6.74 7.74
CA SER A 104 0.60 5.45 7.07
C SER A 104 -0.49 4.52 7.61
N SER A 105 -1.02 4.75 8.81
CA SER A 105 -2.21 4.03 9.29
C SER A 105 -3.48 4.35 8.47
N PHE A 106 -3.52 5.48 7.77
CA PHE A 106 -4.70 5.94 7.01
C PHE A 106 -4.46 6.12 5.50
N MET A 107 -3.21 6.02 5.07
CA MET A 107 -2.79 6.08 3.66
C MET A 107 -1.77 4.98 3.38
N ASN A 108 -1.47 4.70 2.11
CA ASN A 108 -0.50 3.65 1.81
C ASN A 108 0.94 4.06 2.24
N ASN A 109 1.75 3.05 2.56
CA ASN A 109 3.13 3.20 3.05
C ASN A 109 4.02 4.02 2.10
N ILE A 110 3.79 3.90 0.79
CA ILE A 110 4.57 4.59 -0.26
C ILE A 110 4.21 6.09 -0.27
N GLY A 111 2.94 6.43 -0.11
CA GLY A 111 2.42 7.79 -0.07
C GLY A 111 2.95 8.53 1.15
N ALA A 112 2.81 7.94 2.35
CA ALA A 112 3.35 8.52 3.58
C ALA A 112 4.86 8.77 3.49
N MET A 113 5.63 7.78 2.99
CA MET A 113 7.06 7.93 2.77
C MET A 113 7.39 9.03 1.75
N ALA A 114 6.78 8.99 0.56
CA ALA A 114 7.06 9.94 -0.52
C ALA A 114 6.76 11.39 -0.11
N MET A 115 5.77 11.59 0.74
CA MET A 115 5.38 12.88 1.31
C MET A 115 6.39 13.40 2.33
N LEU A 116 6.84 12.54 3.27
CA LEU A 116 7.73 12.94 4.35
C LEU A 116 9.21 12.98 3.94
N LEU A 117 9.58 12.27 2.87
CA LEU A 117 10.95 12.24 2.35
C LEU A 117 11.52 13.64 2.04
N PRO A 118 10.87 14.49 1.21
CA PRO A 118 11.40 15.82 0.89
C PRO A 118 11.46 16.74 2.12
N ILE A 119 10.49 16.63 3.03
CA ILE A 119 10.46 17.39 4.29
C ILE A 119 11.65 16.99 5.16
N THR A 120 11.92 15.68 5.25
CA THR A 120 12.99 15.13 6.06
C THR A 120 14.35 15.56 5.56
N ILE A 121 14.58 15.49 4.24
CA ILE A 121 15.80 15.96 3.61
C ILE A 121 15.98 17.46 3.84
N GLY A 122 14.93 18.26 3.63
CA GLY A 122 14.99 19.71 3.81
C GLY A 122 15.30 20.15 5.25
N ILE A 123 14.72 19.49 6.25
CA ILE A 123 15.02 19.75 7.66
C ILE A 123 16.45 19.32 7.99
N ALA A 124 16.87 18.11 7.59
CA ALA A 124 18.22 17.63 7.85
C ALA A 124 19.29 18.54 7.22
N GLN A 125 19.09 18.99 5.99
CA GLN A 125 20.00 19.94 5.32
C GLN A 125 20.05 21.29 6.04
N LYS A 126 18.91 21.85 6.45
CA LYS A 126 18.86 23.13 7.17
C LYS A 126 19.57 23.07 8.53
N MET A 127 19.48 21.93 9.20
CA MET A 127 20.08 21.70 10.52
C MET A 127 21.50 21.13 10.44
N GLU A 128 22.07 20.99 9.23
CA GLU A 128 23.39 20.38 8.97
C GLU A 128 23.53 18.93 9.48
N TRP A 129 22.42 18.20 9.54
CA TRP A 129 22.39 16.78 9.92
C TRP A 129 22.51 15.87 8.69
N ASN A 130 23.06 14.67 8.87
CA ASN A 130 23.09 13.65 7.82
C ASN A 130 21.68 13.07 7.59
N PRO A 131 21.05 13.26 6.41
CA PRO A 131 19.70 12.78 6.13
C PRO A 131 19.54 11.26 6.29
N SER A 132 20.57 10.48 5.95
CA SER A 132 20.53 9.01 5.99
C SER A 132 20.17 8.45 7.37
N LYS A 133 20.46 9.19 8.45
CA LYS A 133 20.06 8.82 9.82
C LYS A 133 18.53 8.74 10.00
N PHE A 134 17.77 9.52 9.24
CA PHE A 134 16.32 9.65 9.37
C PHE A 134 15.54 8.87 8.31
N LEU A 135 16.14 8.60 7.15
CA LEU A 135 15.46 7.94 6.03
C LEU A 135 15.11 6.47 6.32
N MET A 136 16.02 5.70 6.93
CA MET A 136 15.73 4.30 7.26
C MET A 136 14.64 4.18 8.34
N PRO A 137 14.70 4.94 9.46
CA PRO A 137 13.60 4.96 10.43
C PRO A 137 12.27 5.43 9.85
N LEU A 138 12.27 6.44 8.97
CA LEU A 138 11.06 6.87 8.25
C LEU A 138 10.44 5.73 7.44
N ALA A 139 11.25 4.96 6.74
CA ALA A 139 10.79 3.81 5.96
C ALA A 139 10.12 2.75 6.84
N PHE A 140 10.79 2.37 7.95
CA PHE A 140 10.23 1.40 8.90
C PHE A 140 8.95 1.90 9.56
N ALA A 141 8.93 3.16 10.02
CA ALA A 141 7.75 3.74 10.64
C ALA A 141 6.56 3.78 9.68
N SER A 142 6.79 4.10 8.40
CA SER A 142 5.74 4.06 7.37
C SER A 142 5.23 2.62 7.17
N ILE A 143 6.11 1.63 7.08
CA ILE A 143 5.73 0.23 6.92
C ILE A 143 4.91 -0.28 8.14
N LEU A 144 5.36 0.02 9.35
CA LEU A 144 4.66 -0.34 10.60
C LEU A 144 3.32 0.37 10.73
N GLY A 145 3.25 1.65 10.33
CA GLY A 145 2.02 2.43 10.35
C GLY A 145 0.88 1.77 9.56
N GLY A 146 1.15 1.37 8.31
CA GLY A 146 0.15 0.73 7.46
C GLY A 146 -0.27 -0.67 7.89
N MET A 147 0.44 -1.28 8.84
CA MET A 147 0.01 -2.54 9.42
C MET A 147 -1.05 -2.38 10.51
N ASN A 148 -1.27 -1.19 11.08
CA ASN A 148 -2.16 -1.04 12.24
C ASN A 148 -3.67 -1.00 11.92
N THR A 149 -4.05 -0.95 10.64
CA THR A 149 -5.47 -0.76 10.25
C THR A 149 -5.89 -1.63 9.07
N LYS A 150 -7.20 -1.89 8.99
CA LYS A 150 -7.85 -2.58 7.85
C LYS A 150 -7.54 -1.90 6.51
N ILE A 151 -7.40 -0.57 6.49
CA ILE A 151 -7.22 0.23 5.25
C ILE A 151 -5.76 0.55 4.92
N GLY A 152 -4.82 0.28 5.83
CA GLY A 152 -3.43 0.71 5.69
C GLY A 152 -2.70 0.07 4.50
N THR A 153 -3.04 -1.18 4.16
CA THR A 153 -2.48 -1.86 2.98
C THR A 153 -3.52 -2.64 2.18
N PRO A 154 -3.33 -2.79 0.84
CA PRO A 154 -4.23 -3.59 0.02
C PRO A 154 -4.38 -5.05 0.50
N PRO A 155 -3.33 -5.76 0.97
CA PRO A 155 -3.49 -7.08 1.57
C PRO A 155 -4.44 -7.12 2.76
N ASN A 156 -4.40 -6.12 3.67
CA ASN A 156 -5.29 -6.05 4.82
C ASN A 156 -6.76 -5.93 4.38
N ILE A 157 -7.04 -5.12 3.36
CA ILE A 157 -8.38 -4.97 2.79
C ILE A 157 -8.85 -6.30 2.21
N ILE A 158 -8.02 -6.94 1.37
CA ILE A 158 -8.36 -8.20 0.70
C ILE A 158 -8.67 -9.29 1.73
N ILE A 159 -7.78 -9.55 2.69
CA ILE A 159 -7.99 -10.61 3.69
C ILE A 159 -9.21 -10.32 4.58
N SER A 160 -9.54 -9.05 4.81
CA SER A 160 -10.70 -8.67 5.60
C SER A 160 -12.01 -8.99 4.91
N GLU A 161 -12.11 -8.70 3.61
CA GLU A 161 -13.28 -9.05 2.81
C GLU A 161 -13.43 -10.57 2.69
N PHE A 162 -12.34 -11.28 2.44
CA PHE A 162 -12.36 -12.76 2.42
C PHE A 162 -12.80 -13.34 3.77
N ARG A 163 -12.29 -12.85 4.90
CA ARG A 163 -12.72 -13.35 6.20
C ARG A 163 -14.21 -13.09 6.42
N GLU A 164 -14.71 -11.91 6.09
CA GLU A 164 -16.12 -11.55 6.23
C GLU A 164 -17.01 -12.49 5.41
N GLU A 165 -16.65 -12.76 4.15
CA GLU A 165 -17.39 -13.65 3.26
C GLU A 165 -17.48 -15.10 3.78
N TYR A 166 -16.39 -15.65 4.33
CA TYR A 166 -16.34 -17.06 4.74
C TYR A 166 -16.76 -17.31 6.19
N THR A 167 -16.61 -16.33 7.08
CA THR A 167 -16.83 -16.52 8.53
C THR A 167 -17.99 -15.69 9.08
N ASN A 168 -18.56 -14.76 8.30
CA ASN A 168 -19.50 -13.73 8.78
C ASN A 168 -18.96 -12.92 9.98
N ASN A 169 -17.64 -12.89 10.17
CA ASN A 169 -16.98 -12.18 11.27
C ASN A 169 -15.87 -11.28 10.71
N PRO A 170 -16.18 -10.02 10.35
CA PRO A 170 -15.21 -9.10 9.78
C PRO A 170 -14.13 -8.72 10.80
N PHE A 171 -12.95 -8.33 10.31
CA PHE A 171 -12.00 -7.60 11.16
C PHE A 171 -12.55 -6.22 11.49
N GLU A 172 -12.43 -5.81 12.75
CA GLU A 172 -12.61 -4.42 13.14
C GLU A 172 -11.48 -3.54 12.58
N PHE A 173 -11.67 -2.22 12.63
CA PHE A 173 -10.77 -1.29 11.96
C PHE A 173 -9.30 -1.38 12.44
N PHE A 174 -9.08 -1.75 13.70
CA PHE A 174 -7.77 -1.79 14.37
C PHE A 174 -7.32 -3.21 14.78
N ASP A 175 -7.87 -4.26 14.18
CA ASP A 175 -7.51 -5.64 14.52
C ASP A 175 -6.15 -6.12 13.96
N PHE A 176 -5.44 -5.26 13.22
CA PHE A 176 -4.19 -5.59 12.53
C PHE A 176 -2.94 -5.15 13.30
#